data_AF-A0A2A2WKC8-F1
#
_entry.id   AF-A0A2A2WKC8-F1
#
_cell.length_a   1.000
_cell.length_b   1.000
_cell.length_c   1.000
_cell.angle_alpha   90.00
_cell.angle_beta   90.00
_cell.angle_gamma   90.00
#
_symmetry.space_group_name_H-M   'P 1'
#
loop_
_entity.id
_entity.type
_entity.pdbx_description
1 polymer ?
#
loop_
_entity_poly.entity_id
_entity_poly.type
_entity_poly.pdbx_seq_one_letter_code
_entity_poly.pdbx_strand_id
1 'polypeptide(L)'
;SRAIANAATLLRRYADTLRANAEAQDVTSEAGGSLSGSGLFCAEPTGGSDPHSGAATPSELFEKLHNQDQDSSDGFRIERITGEDGVERFIVYINGTNQGSEGSLTWGEAVASNFGLATKTQGSIRQAMLAAGINGDSEVLYVGYSQGGMIAQNLAASQEFGAGVVLAQGSPRTSATQIGYDVIHINQFGDEVVTGVGLGGIVYDHGNGLHGLVNDKIGYDYVHMPSDLKNISAAAAQDRSSWAHTNMEEYARVTRDFENSTAQGALKAKAKLAPFLGGIVVSDTK
;
A
#
# COMPACT_ATOMS: atom_id res chain seq x y z
N SER A 1 -28.82 -19.16 11.83
CA SER A 1 -27.72 -19.13 10.84
C SER A 1 -26.92 -17.82 10.98
N ARG A 2 -25.83 -17.81 11.76
CA ARG A 2 -24.98 -16.60 11.92
C ARG A 2 -24.22 -16.22 10.64
N ALA A 3 -23.89 -17.20 9.80
CA ALA A 3 -23.26 -16.97 8.50
C ALA A 3 -24.12 -16.12 7.55
N ILE A 4 -25.44 -16.34 7.53
CA ILE A 4 -26.38 -15.59 6.68
C ILE A 4 -26.53 -14.14 7.17
N ALA A 5 -26.52 -13.93 8.49
CA ALA A 5 -26.56 -12.58 9.06
C ALA A 5 -25.28 -11.78 8.76
N ASN A 6 -24.11 -12.43 8.78
CA ASN A 6 -22.84 -11.78 8.43
C ASN A 6 -22.78 -11.43 6.94
N ALA A 7 -23.22 -12.33 6.06
CA ALA A 7 -23.30 -12.07 4.62
C ALA A 7 -24.28 -10.91 4.30
N ALA A 8 -25.42 -10.84 5.00
CA ALA A 8 -26.37 -9.75 4.82
C ALA A 8 -25.83 -8.39 5.30
N THR A 9 -25.10 -8.35 6.41
CA THR A 9 -24.43 -7.13 6.89
C THR A 9 -23.33 -6.69 5.92
N LEU A 10 -22.61 -7.64 5.34
CA LEU A 10 -21.54 -7.38 4.37
C LEU A 10 -22.11 -6.83 3.05
N LEU A 11 -23.18 -7.43 2.52
CA LEU A 11 -23.87 -6.95 1.33
C LEU A 11 -24.45 -5.55 1.51
N ARG A 12 -24.95 -5.21 2.71
CA ARG A 12 -25.40 -3.85 3.01
C ARG A 12 -24.24 -2.85 2.99
N ARG A 13 -23.09 -3.20 3.58
CA ARG A 13 -21.90 -2.34 3.53
C ARG A 13 -21.44 -2.10 2.09
N TYR A 14 -21.38 -3.14 1.25
CA TYR A 14 -21.04 -2.98 -0.16
C TYR A 14 -22.09 -2.17 -0.93
N ALA A 15 -23.37 -2.34 -0.65
CA ALA A 15 -24.42 -1.54 -1.26
C ALA A 15 -24.32 -0.06 -0.86
N ASP A 16 -23.95 0.22 0.39
CA ASP A 16 -23.72 1.58 0.86
C ASP A 16 -22.45 2.18 0.25
N THR A 17 -21.39 1.40 0.05
CA THR A 17 -20.19 1.80 -0.70
C THR A 17 -20.50 2.10 -2.16
N LEU A 18 -21.26 1.24 -2.84
CA LEU A 18 -21.68 1.48 -4.23
C LEU A 18 -22.57 2.71 -4.36
N ARG A 19 -23.46 2.95 -3.38
CA ARG A 19 -24.29 4.15 -3.33
C ARG A 19 -23.44 5.42 -3.15
N ALA A 20 -22.49 5.41 -2.22
CA ALA A 20 -21.57 6.52 -2.02
C ALA A 20 -20.70 6.79 -3.28
N ASN A 21 -20.28 5.73 -3.98
CA ASN A 21 -19.54 5.86 -5.25
C ASN A 21 -20.40 6.48 -6.36
N ALA A 22 -21.68 6.10 -6.46
CA ALA A 22 -22.62 6.67 -7.42
C ALA A 22 -22.91 8.15 -7.10
N GLU A 23 -23.12 8.49 -5.82
CA GLU A 23 -23.35 9.87 -5.37
C GLU A 23 -22.13 10.76 -5.63
N ALA A 24 -20.91 10.24 -5.43
CA ALA A 24 -19.68 10.95 -5.76
C ALA A 24 -19.54 11.20 -7.28
N GLN A 25 -20.01 10.27 -8.13
CA GLN A 25 -20.04 10.43 -9.59
C GLN A 25 -21.09 11.45 -10.05
N ASP A 26 -22.26 11.50 -9.39
CA ASP A 26 -23.32 12.46 -9.70
C ASP A 26 -22.89 13.90 -9.32
N VAL A 27 -22.27 14.08 -8.16
CA VAL A 27 -21.72 15.39 -7.73
C VAL A 27 -20.61 15.87 -8.67
N THR A 28 -19.83 14.95 -9.23
CA THR A 28 -18.77 15.27 -10.21
C THR A 28 -19.38 15.61 -11.58
N SER A 29 -20.50 14.99 -11.94
CA SER A 29 -21.19 15.19 -13.23
C SER A 29 -22.02 16.48 -13.25
N GLU A 30 -22.60 16.92 -12.12
CA GLU A 30 -23.31 18.21 -12.01
C GLU A 30 -22.36 19.42 -12.00
N ALA A 31 -21.10 19.26 -11.61
CA ALA A 31 -20.08 20.30 -11.67
C ALA A 31 -19.46 20.49 -13.08
N GLY A 32 -19.77 19.62 -14.05
CA GLY A 32 -19.19 19.60 -15.40
C GLY A 32 -20.03 20.26 -16.51
N GLY A 33 -21.11 20.97 -16.15
CA GLY A 33 -22.02 21.61 -17.11
C GLY A 33 -21.51 22.94 -17.68
N SER A 34 -20.50 22.92 -18.55
CA SER A 34 -20.33 23.96 -19.58
C SER A 34 -19.35 23.51 -20.68
N LEU A 35 -19.90 23.07 -21.81
CA LEU A 35 -19.18 22.92 -23.07
C LEU A 35 -19.02 24.29 -23.72
N SER A 36 -17.79 24.79 -23.80
CA SER A 36 -17.39 25.77 -24.82
C SER A 36 -16.05 25.37 -25.38
N GLY A 37 -16.07 24.93 -26.64
CA GLY A 37 -14.97 24.25 -27.29
C GLY A 37 -13.78 25.14 -27.65
N SER A 38 -12.62 24.49 -27.79
CA SER A 38 -11.75 24.52 -28.98
C SER A 38 -10.44 23.83 -28.63
N GLY A 39 -10.10 22.77 -29.37
CA GLY A 39 -8.78 22.13 -29.32
C GLY A 39 -8.81 20.71 -28.79
N LEU A 40 -9.15 19.76 -29.66
CA LEU A 40 -8.61 18.40 -29.55
C LEU A 40 -7.08 18.51 -29.53
N PHE A 41 -6.48 18.29 -28.37
CA PHE A 41 -5.17 17.65 -28.32
C PHE A 41 -5.39 16.30 -27.66
N CYS A 42 -5.28 15.24 -28.46
CA CYS A 42 -4.91 13.95 -27.92
C CYS A 42 -3.55 14.18 -27.22
N ALA A 43 -3.56 14.22 -25.89
CA ALA A 43 -2.33 14.09 -25.14
C ALA A 43 -1.81 12.67 -25.41
N GLU A 44 -0.79 12.57 -26.25
CA GLU A 44 0.00 11.34 -26.34
C GLU A 44 0.63 11.06 -24.96
N PRO A 45 0.78 9.79 -24.57
CA PRO A 45 1.41 9.43 -23.30
C PRO A 45 2.91 9.78 -23.38
N THR A 46 3.26 10.98 -22.97
CA THR A 46 4.66 11.39 -22.80
C THR A 46 5.18 10.85 -21.47
N GLY A 47 5.59 9.57 -21.46
CA GLY A 47 6.09 8.91 -20.25
C GLY A 47 6.71 7.54 -20.53
N GLY A 48 7.40 7.36 -21.65
CA GLY A 48 8.25 6.19 -21.87
C GLY A 48 9.66 6.49 -21.40
N SER A 49 9.99 6.22 -20.14
CA SER A 49 11.39 6.05 -19.75
C SER A 49 11.93 4.82 -20.48
N ASP A 50 13.17 4.88 -20.98
CA ASP A 50 13.83 3.71 -21.58
C ASP A 50 13.74 2.51 -20.62
N PRO A 51 13.54 1.28 -21.14
CA PRO A 51 13.45 0.10 -20.29
C PRO A 51 14.65 0.00 -19.37
N HIS A 52 14.41 -0.07 -18.06
CA HIS A 52 15.45 -0.16 -17.05
C HIS A 52 15.16 -1.30 -16.07
N SER A 53 16.18 -1.69 -15.29
CA SER A 53 15.99 -2.71 -14.26
C SER A 53 14.95 -2.26 -13.24
N GLY A 54 14.00 -3.13 -12.95
CA GLY A 54 13.11 -3.04 -11.81
C GLY A 54 13.87 -3.20 -10.51
N ALA A 55 13.17 -2.99 -9.39
CA ALA A 55 13.76 -3.19 -8.07
C ALA A 55 14.12 -4.67 -7.90
N ALA A 56 15.36 -4.94 -7.52
CA ALA A 56 15.86 -6.29 -7.25
C ALA A 56 15.54 -6.75 -5.82
N THR A 57 15.22 -5.81 -4.92
CA THR A 57 15.04 -6.08 -3.49
C THR A 57 13.86 -5.31 -2.88
N PRO A 58 13.28 -5.79 -1.76
CA PRO A 58 12.35 -5.00 -0.94
C PRO A 58 12.90 -3.63 -0.51
N SER A 59 14.19 -3.50 -0.24
CA SER A 59 14.84 -2.23 0.10
C SER A 59 14.77 -1.25 -1.06
N GLU A 60 15.08 -1.70 -2.28
CA GLU A 60 14.97 -0.88 -3.48
C GLU A 60 13.51 -0.46 -3.76
N LEU A 61 12.52 -1.31 -3.46
CA LEU A 61 11.10 -0.94 -3.56
C LEU A 61 10.75 0.23 -2.62
N PHE A 62 11.21 0.18 -1.37
CA PHE A 62 10.97 1.28 -0.42
C PHE A 62 11.82 2.51 -0.72
N GLU A 63 13.05 2.34 -1.21
CA GLU A 63 13.85 3.47 -1.69
C GLU A 63 13.14 4.18 -2.84
N LYS A 64 12.59 3.44 -3.81
CA LYS A 64 11.78 4.01 -4.89
C LYS A 64 10.53 4.72 -4.36
N LEU A 65 9.84 4.16 -3.37
CA LEU A 65 8.69 4.78 -2.72
C LEU A 65 9.08 6.12 -2.07
N HIS A 66 10.12 6.12 -1.24
CA HIS A 66 10.53 7.31 -0.48
C HIS A 66 11.20 8.38 -1.33
N ASN A 67 11.83 7.98 -2.43
CA ASN A 67 12.44 8.87 -3.41
C ASN A 67 11.49 9.23 -4.54
N GLN A 68 10.22 8.79 -4.49
CA GLN A 68 9.24 9.16 -5.50
C GLN A 68 9.16 10.69 -5.53
N ASP A 69 9.59 11.27 -6.66
CA ASP A 69 9.78 12.72 -6.79
C ASP A 69 8.61 13.49 -6.19
N GLN A 70 8.91 14.61 -5.54
CA GLN A 70 7.93 15.63 -5.09
C GLN A 70 7.02 16.13 -6.25
N ASP A 71 7.30 15.72 -7.49
CA ASP A 71 6.56 16.00 -8.71
C ASP A 71 5.52 14.92 -9.11
N SER A 72 5.44 13.75 -8.45
CA SER A 72 4.23 12.91 -8.58
C SER A 72 3.11 13.64 -7.85
N SER A 73 2.26 14.35 -8.58
CA SER A 73 1.37 15.33 -7.98
C SER A 73 0.52 14.70 -6.89
N ASP A 74 0.13 13.43 -6.99
CA ASP A 74 -0.89 12.85 -6.12
C ASP A 74 -0.37 11.88 -5.05
N GLY A 75 0.95 11.66 -4.98
CA GLY A 75 1.60 10.83 -3.96
C GLY A 75 1.54 9.32 -4.23
N PHE A 76 1.39 8.91 -5.49
CA PHE A 76 1.46 7.51 -5.91
C PHE A 76 2.14 7.39 -7.29
N ARG A 77 2.59 6.18 -7.63
CA ARG A 77 3.24 5.86 -8.91
C ARG A 77 2.89 4.44 -9.33
N ILE A 78 2.78 4.19 -10.62
CA ILE A 78 2.51 2.86 -11.18
C ILE A 78 3.64 2.48 -12.15
N GLU A 79 4.41 1.45 -11.80
CA GLU A 79 5.35 0.81 -12.71
C GLU A 79 4.69 -0.42 -13.34
N ARG A 80 4.83 -0.55 -14.66
CA ARG A 80 4.57 -1.81 -15.37
C ARG A 80 5.89 -2.51 -15.57
N ILE A 81 5.98 -3.76 -15.16
CA ILE A 81 7.18 -4.58 -15.25
C ILE A 81 6.94 -5.83 -16.08
N THR A 82 7.98 -6.33 -16.73
CA THR A 82 8.03 -7.69 -17.25
C THR A 82 8.95 -8.49 -16.35
N GLY A 83 8.41 -9.50 -15.65
CA GLY A 83 9.19 -10.39 -14.80
C GLY A 83 10.20 -11.22 -15.59
N GLU A 84 11.13 -11.87 -14.88
CA GLU A 84 12.11 -12.78 -15.52
C GLU A 84 11.44 -13.95 -16.26
N ASP A 85 10.22 -14.31 -15.87
CA ASP A 85 9.37 -15.30 -16.52
C ASP A 85 8.64 -14.77 -17.77
N GLY A 86 8.84 -13.51 -18.13
CA GLY A 86 8.20 -12.85 -19.27
C GLY A 86 6.76 -12.42 -19.01
N VAL A 87 6.25 -12.58 -17.78
CA VAL A 87 4.88 -12.18 -17.42
C VAL A 87 4.85 -10.70 -17.07
N GLU A 88 3.84 -10.00 -17.59
CA GLU A 88 3.60 -8.59 -17.26
C GLU A 88 2.94 -8.46 -15.87
N ARG A 89 3.48 -7.57 -15.04
CA ARG A 89 2.99 -7.28 -13.69
C ARG A 89 3.01 -5.78 -13.41
N PHE A 90 2.34 -5.37 -12.35
CA PHE A 90 2.27 -3.97 -11.95
C PHE A 90 2.77 -3.78 -10.53
N ILE A 91 3.47 -2.68 -10.29
CA ILE A 91 3.85 -2.21 -8.95
C ILE A 91 3.21 -0.85 -8.73
N VAL A 92 2.40 -0.73 -7.67
CA VAL A 92 1.74 0.50 -7.27
C VAL A 92 2.37 1.01 -5.98
N TYR A 93 3.09 2.12 -6.06
CA TYR A 93 3.73 2.79 -4.94
C TYR A 93 2.78 3.86 -4.37
N ILE A 94 2.58 3.90 -3.05
CA ILE A 94 1.66 4.82 -2.39
C ILE A 94 2.32 5.43 -1.16
N ASN A 95 2.52 6.76 -1.19
CA ASN A 95 3.20 7.50 -0.14
C ASN A 95 2.37 7.61 1.16
N GLY A 96 3.02 8.12 2.21
CA GLY A 96 2.41 8.39 3.50
C GLY A 96 1.66 9.72 3.58
N THR A 97 1.19 10.04 4.78
CA THR A 97 0.36 11.23 5.04
C THR A 97 1.09 12.52 4.63
N ASN A 98 0.38 13.43 3.94
CA ASN A 98 0.88 14.72 3.43
C ASN A 98 2.06 14.61 2.44
N GLN A 99 2.23 13.45 1.78
CA GLN A 99 3.25 13.22 0.74
C GLN A 99 2.62 13.15 -0.66
N GLY A 100 1.54 13.91 -0.87
CA GLY A 100 0.87 14.10 -2.17
C GLY A 100 0.38 15.55 -2.31
N SER A 101 -0.39 15.83 -3.36
CA SER A 101 -0.94 17.16 -3.68
C SER A 101 -1.88 17.66 -2.60
N GLU A 102 -2.21 18.95 -2.67
CA GLU A 102 -3.21 19.56 -1.81
C GLU A 102 -4.53 18.76 -1.82
N GLY A 103 -4.90 18.22 -0.66
CA GLY A 103 -6.09 17.41 -0.48
C GLY A 103 -5.95 15.93 -0.85
N SER A 104 -4.74 15.43 -1.11
CA SER A 104 -4.39 14.01 -1.19
C SER A 104 -3.61 13.57 0.06
N LEU A 105 -3.78 12.32 0.47
CA LEU A 105 -3.06 11.70 1.59
C LEU A 105 -3.21 12.49 2.89
N THR A 106 -4.37 13.12 3.11
CA THR A 106 -4.59 13.99 4.28
C THR A 106 -4.74 13.18 5.56
N TRP A 107 -4.57 13.82 6.73
CA TRP A 107 -4.83 13.14 8.01
C TRP A 107 -6.28 12.63 8.13
N GLY A 108 -7.25 13.38 7.59
CA GLY A 108 -8.66 12.95 7.55
C GLY A 108 -8.85 11.68 6.71
N GLU A 109 -8.13 11.57 5.59
CA GLU A 109 -8.13 10.35 4.78
C GLU A 109 -7.47 9.17 5.49
N ALA A 110 -6.42 9.39 6.32
CA ALA A 110 -5.86 8.33 7.16
C ALA A 110 -6.92 7.69 8.07
N VAL A 111 -7.73 8.53 8.73
CA VAL A 111 -8.80 8.06 9.60
C VAL A 111 -9.83 7.27 8.80
N ALA A 112 -10.24 7.77 7.64
CA ALA A 112 -11.17 7.07 6.76
C ALA A 112 -10.61 5.72 6.27
N SER A 113 -9.38 5.69 5.78
CA SER A 113 -8.70 4.47 5.30
C SER A 113 -8.54 3.42 6.40
N ASN A 114 -8.27 3.82 7.65
CA ASN A 114 -8.21 2.91 8.79
C ASN A 114 -9.53 2.11 8.98
N PHE A 115 -10.66 2.78 8.75
CA PHE A 115 -11.99 2.16 8.79
C PHE A 115 -12.42 1.50 7.47
N GLY A 116 -11.51 1.40 6.48
CA GLY A 116 -11.82 0.86 5.17
C GLY A 116 -12.80 1.72 4.36
N LEU A 117 -12.96 2.99 4.72
CA LEU A 117 -13.81 3.93 4.00
C LEU A 117 -13.08 4.45 2.77
N ALA A 118 -13.84 4.66 1.69
CA ALA A 118 -13.30 5.24 0.46
C ALA A 118 -12.77 6.65 0.71
N THR A 119 -11.61 6.96 0.11
CA THR A 119 -10.98 8.27 0.15
C THR A 119 -10.79 8.82 -1.26
N LYS A 120 -10.57 10.13 -1.38
CA LYS A 120 -10.32 10.77 -2.68
C LYS A 120 -9.05 10.21 -3.29
N THR A 121 -7.98 10.09 -2.51
CA THR A 121 -6.72 9.50 -2.97
C THR A 121 -6.89 8.05 -3.45
N GLN A 122 -7.63 7.22 -2.71
CA GLN A 122 -7.91 5.85 -3.14
C GLN A 122 -8.69 5.83 -4.47
N GLY A 123 -9.65 6.75 -4.65
CA GLY A 123 -10.36 6.93 -5.91
C GLY A 123 -9.45 7.31 -7.07
N SER A 124 -8.54 8.27 -6.88
CA SER A 124 -7.56 8.68 -7.90
C SER A 124 -6.64 7.53 -8.30
N ILE A 125 -6.09 6.80 -7.33
CA ILE A 125 -5.23 5.64 -7.59
C ILE A 125 -5.99 4.58 -8.38
N ARG A 126 -7.23 4.27 -7.96
CA ARG A 126 -8.10 3.34 -8.68
C ARG A 126 -8.28 3.74 -10.16
N GLN A 127 -8.50 5.01 -10.44
CA GLN A 127 -8.65 5.49 -11.83
C GLN A 127 -7.34 5.39 -12.62
N ALA A 128 -6.20 5.73 -12.01
CA ALA A 128 -4.90 5.59 -12.64
C ALA A 128 -4.56 4.12 -12.95
N MET A 129 -4.90 3.20 -12.04
CA MET A 129 -4.75 1.76 -12.26
C MET A 129 -5.58 1.26 -13.45
N LEU A 130 -6.84 1.67 -13.55
CA LEU A 130 -7.69 1.37 -14.71
C LEU A 130 -7.11 1.95 -16.00
N ALA A 131 -6.63 3.19 -15.96
CA ALA A 131 -6.01 3.85 -17.11
C ALA A 131 -4.70 3.17 -17.56
N ALA A 132 -3.96 2.58 -16.63
CA ALA A 132 -2.77 1.76 -16.90
C ALA A 132 -3.11 0.34 -17.43
N GLY A 133 -4.39 0.00 -17.54
CA GLY A 133 -4.86 -1.31 -18.05
C GLY A 133 -4.95 -2.42 -17.01
N ILE A 134 -4.76 -2.09 -15.72
CA ILE A 134 -4.85 -3.05 -14.61
C ILE A 134 -6.30 -3.48 -14.45
N ASN A 135 -6.53 -4.78 -14.36
CA ASN A 135 -7.87 -5.38 -14.26
C ASN A 135 -7.88 -6.61 -13.32
N GLY A 136 -9.01 -7.32 -13.27
CA GLY A 136 -9.24 -8.46 -12.39
C GLY A 136 -8.31 -9.66 -12.60
N ASP A 137 -7.57 -9.71 -13.70
CA ASP A 137 -6.61 -10.78 -14.00
C ASP A 137 -5.15 -10.33 -13.83
N SER A 138 -4.91 -9.06 -13.48
CA SER A 138 -3.56 -8.52 -13.31
C SER A 138 -2.88 -9.02 -12.01
N GLU A 139 -1.57 -9.22 -12.06
CA GLU A 139 -0.75 -9.44 -10.87
C GLU A 139 -0.21 -8.09 -10.38
N VAL A 140 -0.56 -7.71 -9.15
CA VAL A 140 -0.27 -6.37 -8.61
C VAL A 140 0.47 -6.48 -7.27
N LEU A 141 1.61 -5.81 -7.18
CA LEU A 141 2.30 -5.52 -5.93
C LEU A 141 1.98 -4.10 -5.50
N TYR A 142 1.37 -3.93 -4.34
CA TYR A 142 1.16 -2.64 -3.72
C TYR A 142 2.28 -2.38 -2.69
N VAL A 143 3.01 -1.29 -2.85
CA VAL A 143 4.07 -0.87 -1.94
C VAL A 143 3.62 0.40 -1.25
N GLY A 144 3.47 0.37 0.08
CA GLY A 144 2.88 1.50 0.80
C GLY A 144 3.62 1.86 2.08
N TYR A 145 3.70 3.16 2.38
CA TYR A 145 4.24 3.66 3.63
C TYR A 145 3.16 4.34 4.46
N SER A 146 3.13 4.09 5.78
CA SER A 146 2.21 4.75 6.70
C SER A 146 0.74 4.66 6.21
N GLN A 147 0.10 5.80 5.90
CA GLN A 147 -1.23 5.85 5.30
C GLN A 147 -1.35 5.14 3.95
N GLY A 148 -0.33 5.23 3.08
CA GLY A 148 -0.34 4.58 1.77
C GLY A 148 -0.45 3.06 1.86
N GLY A 149 0.12 2.45 2.91
CA GLY A 149 -0.08 1.03 3.18
C GLY A 149 -1.52 0.67 3.59
N MET A 150 -2.28 1.59 4.18
CA MET A 150 -3.71 1.37 4.44
C MET A 150 -4.52 1.44 3.15
N ILE A 151 -4.21 2.40 2.28
CA ILE A 151 -4.84 2.52 0.96
C ILE A 151 -4.54 1.27 0.13
N ALA A 152 -3.29 0.79 0.12
CA ALA A 152 -2.89 -0.47 -0.52
C ALA A 152 -3.71 -1.67 -0.02
N GLN A 153 -3.87 -1.82 1.30
CA GLN A 153 -4.70 -2.88 1.88
C GLN A 153 -6.16 -2.77 1.40
N ASN A 154 -6.73 -1.58 1.38
CA ASN A 154 -8.12 -1.38 0.95
C ASN A 154 -8.33 -1.65 -0.55
N LEU A 155 -7.35 -1.29 -1.40
CA LEU A 155 -7.35 -1.59 -2.83
C LEU A 155 -7.23 -3.10 -3.07
N ALA A 156 -6.31 -3.78 -2.40
CA ALA A 156 -6.18 -5.24 -2.51
C ALA A 156 -7.44 -5.97 -2.02
N ALA A 157 -8.06 -5.49 -0.94
CA ALA A 157 -9.29 -6.04 -0.40
C ALA A 157 -10.53 -5.82 -1.29
N SER A 158 -10.48 -4.89 -2.25
CA SER A 158 -11.60 -4.68 -3.18
C SER A 158 -11.74 -5.82 -4.19
N GLN A 159 -10.66 -6.57 -4.42
CA GLN A 159 -10.54 -7.64 -5.43
C GLN A 159 -10.85 -7.18 -6.86
N GLU A 160 -10.82 -5.87 -7.11
CA GLU A 160 -11.04 -5.30 -8.44
C GLU A 160 -9.84 -5.51 -9.38
N PHE A 161 -8.64 -5.57 -8.81
CA PHE A 161 -7.36 -5.60 -9.52
C PHE A 161 -6.57 -6.87 -9.15
N GLY A 162 -7.14 -8.02 -9.52
CA GLY A 162 -6.52 -9.35 -9.45
C GLY A 162 -5.90 -9.75 -8.12
N ALA A 163 -4.99 -10.73 -8.17
CA ALA A 163 -4.29 -11.23 -7.00
C ALA A 163 -3.27 -10.18 -6.53
N GLY A 164 -3.52 -9.59 -5.37
CA GLY A 164 -2.68 -8.55 -4.78
C GLY A 164 -1.68 -9.11 -3.76
N VAL A 165 -0.45 -8.61 -3.81
CA VAL A 165 0.49 -8.65 -2.67
C VAL A 165 0.66 -7.23 -2.15
N VAL A 166 0.53 -7.03 -0.84
CA VAL A 166 0.77 -5.74 -0.18
C VAL A 166 2.07 -5.83 0.59
N LEU A 167 3.02 -4.96 0.28
CA LEU A 167 4.25 -4.74 1.02
C LEU A 167 4.17 -3.37 1.70
N ALA A 168 3.94 -3.35 3.01
CA ALA A 168 3.68 -2.14 3.77
C ALA A 168 4.78 -1.85 4.80
N GLN A 169 5.33 -0.64 4.79
CA GLN A 169 6.31 -0.18 5.79
C GLN A 169 5.66 0.82 6.73
N GLY A 170 5.81 0.60 8.04
CA GLY A 170 5.28 1.51 9.07
C GLY A 170 3.78 1.78 8.96
N SER A 171 3.02 0.87 8.36
CA SER A 171 1.60 1.09 8.07
C SER A 171 0.69 0.47 9.14
N PRO A 172 -0.35 1.18 9.59
CA PRO A 172 -1.44 0.58 10.36
C PRO A 172 -2.14 -0.53 9.56
N ARG A 173 -2.73 -1.48 10.26
CA ARG A 173 -3.67 -2.42 9.62
C ARG A 173 -5.02 -1.75 9.46
N THR A 174 -5.67 -1.97 8.31
CA THR A 174 -7.06 -1.53 8.16
C THR A 174 -8.02 -2.57 8.69
N SER A 175 -9.28 -2.16 8.88
CA SER A 175 -10.39 -3.08 9.16
C SER A 175 -10.88 -3.84 7.91
N ALA A 176 -10.22 -3.67 6.76
CA ALA A 176 -10.56 -4.40 5.55
C ALA A 176 -10.35 -5.91 5.75
N THR A 177 -11.20 -6.70 5.10
CA THR A 177 -11.12 -8.16 5.20
C THR A 177 -9.96 -8.64 4.34
N GLN A 178 -8.98 -9.30 4.96
CA GLN A 178 -7.85 -9.90 4.26
C GLN A 178 -8.25 -11.20 3.55
N ILE A 179 -9.12 -11.11 2.55
CA ILE A 179 -9.50 -12.26 1.73
C ILE A 179 -8.97 -12.04 0.31
N GLY A 180 -8.21 -13.01 -0.20
CA GLY A 180 -7.75 -13.04 -1.59
C GLY A 180 -6.50 -12.19 -1.87
N TYR A 181 -5.80 -11.70 -0.84
CA TYR A 181 -4.51 -11.03 -0.99
C TYR A 181 -3.54 -11.38 0.14
N ASP A 182 -2.25 -11.21 -0.13
CA ASP A 182 -1.15 -11.39 0.82
C ASP A 182 -0.72 -10.04 1.39
N VAL A 183 -0.40 -9.95 2.69
CA VAL A 183 0.13 -8.72 3.31
C VAL A 183 1.42 -9.00 4.05
N ILE A 184 2.44 -8.19 3.77
CA ILE A 184 3.75 -8.20 4.43
C ILE A 184 3.95 -6.82 5.05
N HIS A 185 3.88 -6.74 6.38
CA HIS A 185 4.22 -5.52 7.12
C HIS A 185 5.69 -5.55 7.58
N ILE A 186 6.42 -4.47 7.32
CA ILE A 186 7.75 -4.19 7.86
C ILE A 186 7.60 -3.07 8.89
N ASN A 187 7.76 -3.37 10.18
CA ASN A 187 7.53 -2.39 11.25
C ASN A 187 8.77 -2.20 12.12
N GLN A 188 9.07 -0.94 12.43
CA GLN A 188 10.12 -0.57 13.36
C GLN A 188 9.62 -0.65 14.81
N PHE A 189 10.52 -1.03 15.73
CA PHE A 189 10.17 -1.04 17.15
C PHE A 189 9.90 0.37 17.69
N GLY A 190 8.82 0.50 18.46
CA GLY A 190 8.45 1.77 19.10
C GLY A 190 7.73 2.75 18.17
N ASP A 191 7.46 2.38 16.92
CA ASP A 191 6.47 3.06 16.10
C ASP A 191 5.07 2.71 16.63
N GLU A 192 4.28 3.70 17.04
CA GLU A 192 2.92 3.48 17.55
C GLU A 192 1.85 3.62 16.46
N VAL A 193 2.23 4.11 15.27
CA VAL A 193 1.33 4.19 14.11
C VAL A 193 0.97 2.79 13.62
N VAL A 194 1.88 1.83 13.77
CA VAL A 194 1.69 0.41 13.43
C VAL A 194 0.76 -0.31 14.42
N THR A 195 -0.51 0.07 14.44
CA THR A 195 -1.50 -0.54 15.32
C THR A 195 -1.71 -2.02 14.99
N GLY A 196 -1.73 -2.88 16.01
CA GLY A 196 -2.02 -4.32 15.89
C GLY A 196 -0.82 -5.24 15.59
N VAL A 197 0.36 -4.71 15.29
CA VAL A 197 1.62 -5.49 15.21
C VAL A 197 2.43 -5.14 16.46
N GLY A 198 2.32 -5.94 17.53
CA GLY A 198 2.86 -5.57 18.84
C GLY A 198 4.28 -4.99 18.77
N LEU A 199 4.42 -3.71 19.12
CA LEU A 199 5.67 -2.97 19.38
C LEU A 199 6.80 -3.09 18.34
N GLY A 200 6.60 -3.63 17.12
CA GLY A 200 7.62 -3.77 16.07
C GLY A 200 7.70 -5.18 15.44
N GLY A 201 8.40 -5.30 14.30
CA GLY A 201 8.68 -6.59 13.64
C GLY A 201 7.99 -6.79 12.29
N ILE A 202 8.25 -7.95 11.66
CA ILE A 202 7.70 -8.32 10.35
C ILE A 202 6.46 -9.19 10.55
N VAL A 203 5.38 -8.89 9.83
CA VAL A 203 4.17 -9.72 9.84
C VAL A 203 3.81 -10.12 8.43
N TYR A 204 3.64 -11.42 8.23
CA TYR A 204 3.08 -11.97 7.01
C TYR A 204 1.68 -12.53 7.31
N ASP A 205 0.68 -12.04 6.60
CA ASP A 205 -0.71 -12.49 6.70
C ASP A 205 -1.18 -13.02 5.34
N HIS A 206 -1.74 -14.22 5.34
CA HIS A 206 -2.10 -14.96 4.13
C HIS A 206 -3.62 -15.05 4.04
N GLY A 207 -4.22 -14.25 3.15
CA GLY A 207 -5.65 -13.96 3.10
C GLY A 207 -6.60 -15.08 2.67
N ASN A 208 -6.40 -16.31 3.16
CA ASN A 208 -7.08 -17.51 2.67
C ASN A 208 -8.08 -18.12 3.67
N GLY A 209 -8.57 -17.36 4.65
CA GLY A 209 -9.76 -17.75 5.44
C GLY A 209 -9.94 -17.04 6.79
N LEU A 210 -11.09 -17.28 7.44
CA LEU A 210 -11.38 -16.85 8.84
C LEU A 210 -10.36 -17.37 9.88
N HIS A 211 -9.54 -18.36 9.49
CA HIS A 211 -8.43 -18.93 10.27
C HIS A 211 -7.08 -18.24 10.00
N GLY A 212 -7.01 -17.24 9.12
CA GLY A 212 -5.79 -16.51 8.75
C GLY A 212 -5.30 -15.48 9.79
N LEU A 213 -6.05 -15.25 10.87
CA LEU A 213 -5.64 -14.40 12.00
C LEU A 213 -4.49 -15.00 12.85
N VAL A 214 -3.76 -15.98 12.32
CA VAL A 214 -2.48 -16.38 12.91
C VAL A 214 -1.46 -15.38 12.42
N ASN A 215 -1.24 -14.37 13.26
CA ASN A 215 -0.13 -13.44 13.19
C ASN A 215 1.16 -14.29 13.19
N ASP A 216 1.66 -14.68 12.01
CA ASP A 216 3.01 -15.19 11.87
C ASP A 216 3.92 -13.97 12.08
N LYS A 217 4.09 -13.60 13.36
CA LYS A 217 5.07 -12.62 13.81
C LYS A 217 6.42 -13.22 13.45
N ILE A 218 6.96 -12.78 12.34
CA ILE A 218 8.27 -13.18 11.88
C ILE A 218 9.21 -12.12 12.43
N GLY A 219 10.06 -12.52 13.39
CA GLY A 219 11.19 -11.67 13.75
C GLY A 219 10.97 -10.61 14.81
N TYR A 220 10.31 -10.98 15.91
CA TYR A 220 10.46 -10.22 17.15
C TYR A 220 11.94 -10.06 17.58
N ASP A 221 12.83 -10.94 17.09
CA ASP A 221 14.28 -10.90 17.33
C ASP A 221 15.05 -9.88 16.46
N TYR A 222 14.42 -9.22 15.46
CA TYR A 222 15.08 -8.22 14.62
C TYR A 222 15.13 -6.82 15.25
N VAL A 223 14.72 -6.71 16.52
CA VAL A 223 14.68 -5.45 17.24
C VAL A 223 16.06 -5.12 17.81
N HIS A 224 16.76 -4.19 17.18
CA HIS A 224 17.83 -3.45 17.86
C HIS A 224 17.19 -2.24 18.57
N MET A 225 17.06 -2.31 19.90
CA MET A 225 16.77 -1.12 20.70
C MET A 225 18.10 -0.43 21.03
N PRO A 226 18.36 0.79 20.51
CA PRO A 226 19.46 1.61 20.99
C PRO A 226 19.43 1.71 22.51
N SER A 227 20.57 1.52 23.18
CA SER A 227 20.64 1.38 24.64
C SER A 227 20.17 2.63 25.40
N ASP A 228 20.29 3.79 24.77
CA ASP A 228 19.80 5.10 25.21
C ASP A 228 18.26 5.21 25.19
N LEU A 229 17.57 4.42 24.37
CA LEU A 229 16.11 4.45 24.27
C LEU A 229 15.39 3.55 25.30
N LYS A 230 16.14 2.77 26.10
CA LYS A 230 15.58 1.85 27.11
C LYS A 230 15.02 2.55 28.35
N ASN A 231 15.39 3.81 28.61
CA ASN A 231 15.16 4.47 29.91
C ASN A 231 14.47 5.86 29.85
N ILE A 232 13.73 6.18 28.79
CA ILE A 232 13.19 7.54 28.61
C ILE A 232 11.73 7.68 29.05
N SER A 233 11.39 8.85 29.60
CA SER A 233 10.12 9.21 30.24
C SER A 233 8.91 9.17 29.29
N ALA A 234 7.69 9.25 29.83
CA ALA A 234 6.44 9.23 29.05
C ALA A 234 6.31 10.42 28.06
N ALA A 235 6.82 11.60 28.40
CA ALA A 235 6.89 12.73 27.46
C ALA A 235 7.87 12.42 26.30
N ALA A 236 9.00 11.79 26.61
CA ALA A 236 9.93 11.28 25.60
C ALA A 236 9.42 10.02 24.89
N ALA A 237 8.24 9.48 25.23
CA ALA A 237 7.65 8.34 24.51
C ALA A 237 6.95 8.81 23.21
N GLN A 238 6.28 9.97 23.25
CA GLN A 238 5.65 10.55 22.05
C GLN A 238 6.70 11.03 21.03
N ASP A 239 7.77 11.65 21.51
CA ASP A 239 8.93 12.00 20.66
C ASP A 239 9.59 10.75 20.08
N ARG A 240 9.68 9.66 20.86
CA ARG A 240 10.16 8.36 20.38
C ARG A 240 9.28 7.74 19.30
N SER A 241 7.96 7.82 19.46
CA SER A 241 6.99 7.28 18.50
C SER A 241 7.07 8.01 17.17
N SER A 242 7.09 9.35 17.21
CA SER A 242 7.28 10.19 16.03
C SER A 242 8.63 9.93 15.35
N TRP A 243 9.71 9.84 16.14
CA TRP A 243 11.04 9.48 15.64
C TRP A 243 11.05 8.09 15.00
N ALA A 244 10.50 7.08 15.66
CA ALA A 244 10.49 5.72 15.16
C ALA A 244 9.69 5.60 13.85
N HIS A 245 8.57 6.32 13.73
CA HIS A 245 7.78 6.36 12.51
C HIS A 245 8.52 7.03 11.35
N THR A 246 9.22 8.13 11.62
CA THR A 246 9.86 8.95 10.58
C THR A 246 11.32 8.59 10.29
N ASN A 247 11.94 7.71 11.09
CA ASN A 247 13.33 7.32 10.91
C ASN A 247 13.49 6.27 9.80
N MET A 248 13.76 6.76 8.59
CA MET A 248 13.93 5.91 7.40
C MET A 248 15.19 5.04 7.45
N GLU A 249 16.23 5.41 8.19
CA GLU A 249 17.43 4.57 8.35
C GLU A 249 17.13 3.29 9.13
N GLU A 250 16.33 3.42 10.20
CA GLU A 250 15.87 2.28 11.00
C GLU A 250 14.97 1.37 10.17
N TYR A 251 14.05 1.96 9.42
CA TYR A 251 13.18 1.24 8.50
C TYR A 251 13.95 0.49 7.40
N ALA A 252 14.96 1.12 6.81
CA ALA A 252 15.87 0.48 5.85
C ALA A 252 16.69 -0.66 6.49
N ARG A 253 17.05 -0.56 7.77
CA ARG A 253 17.69 -1.68 8.49
C ARG A 253 16.73 -2.85 8.66
N VAL A 254 15.50 -2.64 9.14
CA VAL A 254 14.52 -3.72 9.34
C VAL A 254 14.17 -4.41 8.01
N THR A 255 14.10 -3.65 6.91
CA THR A 255 13.92 -4.23 5.57
C THR A 255 15.12 -5.11 5.16
N ARG A 256 16.36 -4.68 5.41
CA ARG A 256 17.55 -5.53 5.15
C ARG A 256 17.58 -6.77 6.05
N ASP A 257 17.09 -6.67 7.28
CA ASP A 257 16.97 -7.83 8.17
C ASP A 257 15.95 -8.84 7.63
N PHE A 258 14.83 -8.37 7.07
CA PHE A 258 13.85 -9.21 6.36
C PHE A 258 14.49 -9.92 5.14
N GLU A 259 15.25 -9.19 4.33
CA GLU A 259 15.92 -9.72 3.15
C GLU A 259 16.91 -10.82 3.50
N ASN A 260 17.73 -10.60 4.53
CA ASN A 260 18.74 -11.54 4.99
C ASN A 260 18.16 -12.68 5.84
N SER A 261 16.89 -12.58 6.25
CA SER A 261 16.25 -13.59 7.08
C SER A 261 16.12 -14.93 6.37
N THR A 262 16.48 -15.98 7.10
CA THR A 262 16.26 -17.38 6.73
C THR A 262 15.08 -18.01 7.48
N ALA A 263 14.34 -17.20 8.26
CA ALA A 263 13.15 -17.68 8.95
C ALA A 263 12.10 -18.14 7.93
N GLN A 264 11.43 -19.27 8.21
CA GLN A 264 10.48 -19.88 7.28
C GLN A 264 9.39 -18.91 6.79
N GLY A 265 8.86 -18.07 7.68
CA GLY A 265 7.88 -17.07 7.29
C GLY A 265 8.46 -15.96 6.39
N ALA A 266 9.70 -15.53 6.63
CA ALA A 266 10.39 -14.58 5.74
C ALA A 266 10.66 -15.19 4.37
N LEU A 267 11.02 -16.47 4.30
CA LEU A 267 11.18 -17.19 3.04
C LEU A 267 9.86 -17.29 2.27
N LYS A 268 8.74 -17.57 2.94
CA LYS A 268 7.40 -17.58 2.33
C LYS A 268 7.00 -16.20 1.80
N ALA A 269 7.18 -15.15 2.61
CA ALA A 269 6.90 -13.78 2.21
C ALA A 269 7.77 -13.34 1.02
N LYS A 270 9.08 -13.63 1.04
CA LYS A 270 9.97 -13.36 -0.09
C LYS A 270 9.57 -14.12 -1.35
N ALA A 271 9.08 -15.36 -1.24
CA ALA A 271 8.58 -16.11 -2.39
C ALA A 271 7.34 -15.44 -3.03
N LYS A 272 6.53 -14.70 -2.26
CA LYS A 272 5.40 -13.91 -2.79
C LYS A 272 5.84 -12.65 -3.52
N LEU A 273 6.94 -12.04 -3.08
CA LEU A 273 7.51 -10.85 -3.71
C LEU A 273 8.34 -11.17 -4.95
N ALA A 274 8.97 -12.35 -5.00
CA ALA A 274 9.91 -12.74 -6.05
C ALA A 274 9.44 -12.47 -7.49
N PRO A 275 8.17 -12.72 -7.90
CA PRO A 275 7.73 -12.46 -9.26
C PRO A 275 7.79 -10.97 -9.68
N PHE A 276 7.81 -10.07 -8.70
CA PHE A 276 7.84 -8.61 -8.91
C PHE A 276 9.24 -8.00 -8.83
N LEU A 277 10.26 -8.80 -8.47
CA LEU A 277 11.64 -8.33 -8.30
C LEU A 277 12.49 -8.66 -9.54
N GLY A 278 13.47 -7.81 -9.83
CA GLY A 278 14.47 -8.04 -10.89
C GLY A 278 13.95 -7.96 -12.34
N GLY A 279 12.65 -7.74 -12.54
CA GLY A 279 12.04 -7.57 -13.87
C GLY A 279 12.49 -6.29 -14.59
N ILE A 280 12.06 -6.11 -15.84
CA ILE A 280 12.32 -4.89 -16.63
C ILE A 280 11.13 -3.96 -16.50
N VAL A 281 11.35 -2.71 -16.11
CA VAL A 281 10.30 -1.66 -16.14
C VAL A 281 10.07 -1.28 -17.59
N VAL A 282 8.85 -1.46 -18.08
CA VAL A 282 8.44 -1.22 -19.47
C VAL A 282 7.61 0.05 -19.63
N SER A 283 7.04 0.57 -18.55
CA SER A 283 6.47 1.92 -18.50
C SER A 283 6.35 2.37 -17.05
N ASP A 284 6.40 3.67 -16.86
CA ASP A 284 6.32 4.32 -15.57
C ASP A 284 5.34 5.49 -15.64
N THR A 285 4.24 5.40 -14.89
CA THR A 285 3.20 6.43 -14.85
C THR A 285 3.18 7.08 -13.47
N LYS A 286 3.39 8.39 -13.43
CA LYS A 286 3.32 9.24 -12.23
C LYS A 286 1.93 9.86 -12.10
#